data_AF-A0A0P0XNU2-F1
#
_entry.id   AF-A0A0P0XNU2-F1
#
_cell.length_a   1.000
_cell.length_b   1.000
_cell.length_c   1.000
_cell.angle_alpha   90.00
_cell.angle_beta   90.00
_cell.angle_gamma   90.00
#
_symmetry.space_group_name_H-M   'P 1'
#
loop_
_entity.id
_entity.type
_entity.pdbx_description
1 polymer ?
#
loop_
_entity_poly.entity_id
_entity_poly.type
_entity_poly.pdbx_seq_one_letter_code
_entity_poly.pdbx_strand_id
1 'polypeptide(L)'
;LEQRRDGHFRFFSEMIKFRHSNPILRRDRFLNKNDVTWHEDCWENQESKFLAFTVHDHNSGGDIYLAFNAHDYFVDAVIPPPPHHKCWNRVVDTNLESPNDIVPEGVPFTGPKYRIAPYSSILLKAKP
;
A
#
# COMPACT_ATOMS: atom_id res chain seq x y z
N LEU A 1 -0.14 8.40 -26.65
CA LEU A 1 1.22 8.05 -26.17
C LEU A 1 1.74 9.06 -25.15
N GLU A 2 1.68 10.36 -25.42
CA GLU A 2 2.16 11.41 -24.49
C GLU A 2 1.41 11.44 -23.15
N GLN A 3 0.07 11.38 -23.15
CA GLN A 3 -0.72 11.31 -21.90
C GLN A 3 -0.32 10.15 -20.98
N ARG A 4 0.06 8.99 -21.56
CA ARG A 4 0.54 7.82 -20.80
C ARG A 4 1.92 8.08 -20.20
N ARG A 5 2.82 8.73 -20.94
CA ARG A 5 4.14 9.15 -20.46
C ARG A 5 4.00 10.13 -19.29
N ASP A 6 3.14 11.13 -19.45
CA ASP A 6 2.95 12.17 -18.45
C ASP A 6 2.27 11.63 -17.18
N GLY A 7 1.31 10.70 -17.34
CA GLY A 7 0.71 9.95 -16.24
C GLY A 7 1.73 9.13 -15.44
N HIS A 8 2.61 8.38 -16.12
CA HIS A 8 3.69 7.65 -15.45
C HIS A 8 4.67 8.60 -14.74
N PHE A 9 5.10 9.68 -15.40
CA PHE A 9 6.01 10.64 -14.78
C PHE A 9 5.41 11.23 -13.49
N ARG A 10 4.12 11.63 -13.53
CA ARG A 10 3.39 12.09 -12.36
C ARG A 10 3.38 11.02 -11.26
N PHE A 11 2.98 9.79 -11.59
CA PHE A 11 2.92 8.69 -10.63
C PHE A 11 4.26 8.47 -9.92
N PHE A 12 5.36 8.35 -10.67
CA PHE A 12 6.69 8.13 -10.10
C PHE A 12 7.18 9.35 -9.31
N SER A 13 6.94 10.57 -9.77
CA SER A 13 7.23 11.79 -9.02
C SER A 13 6.52 11.79 -7.66
N GLU A 14 5.22 11.49 -7.63
CA GLU A 14 4.43 11.43 -6.39
C GLU A 14 4.86 10.28 -5.47
N MET A 15 5.20 9.11 -6.03
CA MET A 15 5.75 7.99 -5.25
C MET A 15 7.09 8.33 -4.59
N ILE A 16 7.98 9.04 -5.30
CA ILE A 16 9.26 9.51 -4.75
C ILE A 16 9.01 10.50 -3.62
N LYS A 17 8.16 11.52 -3.83
CA LYS A 17 7.77 12.49 -2.79
C LYS A 17 7.16 11.80 -1.58
N PHE A 18 6.26 10.83 -1.80
CA PHE A 18 5.66 10.04 -0.73
C PHE A 18 6.70 9.25 0.06
N ARG A 19 7.66 8.58 -0.59
CA ARG A 19 8.76 7.91 0.10
C ARG A 19 9.58 8.89 0.95
N HIS A 20 9.85 10.10 0.45
CA HIS A 20 10.55 11.12 1.21
C HIS A 20 9.74 11.67 2.40
N SER A 21 8.42 11.82 2.27
CA SER A 21 7.57 12.32 3.37
C SER A 21 7.23 11.26 4.43
N ASN A 22 7.58 9.98 4.21
CA ASN A 22 7.32 8.89 5.15
C ASN A 22 8.64 8.21 5.61
N PRO A 23 9.29 8.70 6.68
CA PRO A 23 10.56 8.16 7.18
C PRO A 23 10.56 6.66 7.49
N ILE A 24 9.41 6.06 7.82
CA ILE A 24 9.28 4.61 8.05
C ILE A 24 9.68 3.75 6.85
N LEU A 25 9.64 4.30 5.62
CA LEU A 25 10.07 3.62 4.40
C LEU A 25 11.57 3.81 4.10
N ARG A 26 12.28 4.59 4.93
CA ARG A 26 13.68 5.01 4.73
C ARG A 26 14.55 4.70 5.95
N ARG A 27 14.25 3.62 6.67
CA ARG A 27 15.04 3.16 7.82
C ARG A 27 16.44 2.73 7.36
N ASP A 28 17.43 3.04 8.17
CA ASP A 28 18.86 2.68 8.00
C ASP A 28 19.21 1.33 8.65
N ARG A 29 18.24 0.72 9.34
CA ARG A 29 18.33 -0.61 9.95
C ARG A 29 17.32 -1.57 9.34
N PHE A 30 17.60 -2.87 9.46
CA PHE A 30 16.64 -3.92 9.11
C PHE A 30 15.37 -3.83 9.96
N LEU A 31 14.26 -4.27 9.34
CA LEU A 31 12.98 -4.43 10.00
C LEU A 31 13.06 -5.61 10.97
N ASN A 32 12.50 -5.44 12.17
CA ASN A 32 12.28 -6.51 13.13
C ASN A 32 10.78 -6.86 13.21
N LYS A 33 10.45 -7.88 14.01
CA LYS A 33 9.07 -8.37 14.18
C LYS A 33 8.04 -7.34 14.66
N ASN A 34 8.48 -6.25 15.28
CA ASN A 34 7.61 -5.16 15.71
C ASN A 34 7.48 -4.07 14.63
N ASP A 35 8.37 -4.03 13.64
CA ASP A 35 8.36 -3.03 12.58
C ASP A 35 7.43 -3.40 11.42
N VAL A 36 7.14 -4.69 11.25
CA VAL A 36 6.35 -5.23 10.14
C VAL A 36 5.45 -6.38 10.60
N THR A 37 4.19 -6.35 10.16
CA THR A 37 3.28 -7.50 10.21
C THR A 37 3.10 -8.03 8.80
N TRP A 38 3.41 -9.30 8.58
CA TRP A 38 3.10 -10.00 7.34
C TRP A 38 1.69 -10.58 7.41
N HIS A 39 0.90 -10.40 6.36
CA HIS A 39 -0.47 -10.93 6.26
C HIS A 39 -0.55 -12.20 5.39
N GLU A 40 0.59 -12.83 5.13
CA GLU A 40 0.72 -14.11 4.44
C GLU A 40 1.03 -15.22 5.46
N ASP A 41 0.32 -16.34 5.36
CA ASP A 41 0.42 -17.48 6.27
C ASP A 41 0.94 -18.75 5.57
N CYS A 42 0.96 -18.80 4.23
CA CYS A 42 1.29 -19.97 3.43
C CYS A 42 2.54 -19.74 2.56
N TRP A 43 3.67 -19.41 3.20
CA TRP A 43 4.95 -19.11 2.54
C TRP A 43 5.52 -20.24 1.68
N GLU A 44 5.16 -21.49 1.96
CA GLU A 44 5.62 -22.66 1.20
C GLU A 44 4.88 -22.84 -0.14
N ASN A 45 3.79 -22.08 -0.37
CA ASN A 45 3.04 -22.16 -1.60
C ASN A 45 3.76 -21.43 -2.75
N GLN A 46 4.47 -22.20 -3.58
CA GLN A 46 5.21 -21.70 -4.74
C GLN A 46 4.30 -21.06 -5.82
N GLU A 47 2.99 -21.33 -5.79
CA GLU A 47 2.02 -20.73 -6.73
C GLU A 47 1.45 -19.40 -6.21
N SER A 48 1.75 -19.00 -4.97
CA SER A 48 1.32 -17.71 -4.45
C SER A 48 2.00 -16.57 -5.20
N LYS A 49 1.18 -15.64 -5.73
CA LYS A 49 1.62 -14.40 -6.38
C LYS A 49 1.01 -13.20 -5.67
N PHE A 50 0.61 -13.36 -4.42
CA PHE A 50 0.07 -12.33 -3.57
C PHE A 50 0.99 -12.08 -2.38
N LEU A 51 1.15 -10.81 -1.99
CA LEU A 51 1.90 -10.45 -0.80
C LEU A 51 1.29 -9.20 -0.18
N ALA A 52 0.95 -9.26 1.11
CA ALA A 52 0.49 -8.12 1.88
C ALA A 52 1.22 -8.00 3.22
N PHE A 53 1.50 -6.76 3.63
CA PHE A 53 2.16 -6.48 4.90
C PHE A 53 1.86 -5.06 5.39
N THR A 54 1.97 -4.83 6.69
CA THR A 54 1.89 -3.51 7.32
C THR A 54 3.24 -3.13 7.90
N VAL A 55 3.73 -1.94 7.57
CA VAL A 55 4.88 -1.32 8.23
C VAL A 55 4.37 -0.37 9.31
N HIS A 56 4.82 -0.60 10.54
CA HIS A 56 4.34 0.13 11.72
C HIS A 56 5.16 1.39 11.98
N ASP A 57 4.50 2.53 12.17
CA ASP A 57 5.11 3.77 12.63
C ASP A 57 4.84 3.99 14.12
N HIS A 58 5.72 3.49 14.96
CA HIS A 58 5.65 3.63 16.42
C HIS A 58 5.73 5.08 16.92
N ASN A 59 6.14 6.04 16.09
CA ASN A 59 6.26 7.44 16.49
C ASN A 59 4.98 8.23 16.23
N SER A 60 4.38 8.06 15.05
CA SER A 60 3.21 8.88 14.63
C SER A 60 1.90 8.11 14.51
N GLY A 61 1.94 6.77 14.54
CA GLY A 61 0.82 5.90 14.18
C GLY A 61 0.43 6.01 12.70
N GLY A 62 1.31 6.55 11.86
CA GLY A 62 1.18 6.65 10.41
C GLY A 62 1.53 5.36 9.68
N ASP A 63 1.01 4.23 10.17
CA ASP A 63 1.23 2.91 9.61
C ASP A 63 0.89 2.86 8.12
N ILE A 64 1.60 2.00 7.39
CA ILE A 64 1.38 1.80 5.96
C ILE A 64 1.08 0.34 5.69
N TYR A 65 -0.09 0.05 5.16
CA TYR A 65 -0.45 -1.26 4.60
C TYR A 65 -0.13 -1.28 3.11
N LEU A 66 0.54 -2.33 2.65
CA LEU A 66 0.82 -2.58 1.25
C LEU A 66 0.28 -3.96 0.86
N ALA A 67 -0.24 -4.07 -0.36
CA ALA A 67 -0.55 -5.35 -0.96
C ALA A 67 -0.21 -5.35 -2.45
N PHE A 68 0.36 -6.46 -2.91
CA PHE A 68 0.79 -6.69 -4.28
C PHE A 68 0.08 -7.95 -4.79
N ASN A 69 -0.67 -7.80 -5.88
CA ASN A 69 -1.31 -8.90 -6.58
C ASN A 69 -0.66 -9.08 -7.95
N ALA A 70 0.18 -10.10 -8.08
CA ALA A 70 0.78 -10.52 -9.34
C ALA A 70 0.03 -11.71 -9.98
N HIS A 71 -1.14 -12.09 -9.46
CA HIS A 71 -2.06 -12.99 -10.17
C HIS A 71 -2.72 -12.28 -11.36
N ASP A 72 -3.26 -13.08 -12.28
CA ASP A 72 -4.08 -12.67 -13.41
C ASP A 72 -5.58 -12.54 -13.05
N TYR A 73 -5.94 -12.75 -11.78
CA TYR A 73 -7.30 -12.62 -11.25
C TYR A 73 -7.36 -11.66 -10.05
N PHE A 74 -8.58 -11.28 -9.67
CA PHE A 74 -8.82 -10.41 -8.51
C PHE A 74 -8.58 -11.13 -7.18
N VAL A 75 -7.93 -10.46 -6.23
CA VAL A 75 -7.75 -10.96 -4.86
C VAL A 75 -8.51 -10.05 -3.88
N ASP A 76 -9.33 -10.64 -3.02
CA ASP A 76 -10.00 -9.93 -1.92
C ASP A 76 -9.08 -9.93 -0.68
N ALA A 77 -8.21 -8.92 -0.58
CA ALA A 77 -7.27 -8.79 0.53
C ALA A 77 -8.00 -8.38 1.81
N VAL A 78 -7.74 -9.08 2.92
CA VAL A 78 -8.22 -8.68 4.26
C VAL A 78 -7.38 -7.51 4.74
N ILE A 79 -8.06 -6.45 5.19
CA ILE A 79 -7.41 -5.25 5.71
C ILE A 79 -7.45 -5.32 7.24
N PRO A 80 -6.29 -5.25 7.93
CA PRO A 80 -6.26 -5.25 9.38
C PRO A 80 -6.93 -3.98 9.93
N PRO A 81 -7.42 -3.99 11.17
CA PRO A 81 -7.86 -2.77 11.83
C PRO A 81 -6.75 -1.69 11.79
N PRO A 82 -7.10 -0.42 11.54
CA PRO A 82 -6.11 0.66 11.63
C PRO A 82 -5.65 0.83 13.08
N PRO A 83 -4.49 1.49 13.31
CA PRO A 83 -4.05 1.86 14.65
C PRO A 83 -5.12 2.68 15.41
N HIS A 84 -5.06 2.67 16.75
CA HIS A 84 -6.03 3.36 17.59
C HIS A 84 -6.25 4.81 17.16
N HIS A 85 -7.53 5.21 17.04
CA HIS A 85 -7.96 6.55 16.62
C HIS A 85 -7.45 6.98 15.23
N LYS A 86 -7.22 6.02 14.33
CA LYS A 86 -6.87 6.28 12.92
C LYS A 86 -7.85 5.59 11.99
N CYS A 87 -7.86 6.04 10.74
CA CYS A 87 -8.55 5.42 9.62
C CYS A 87 -7.56 5.11 8.50
N TRP A 88 -7.79 4.02 7.78
CA TRP A 88 -7.07 3.74 6.55
C TRP A 88 -7.50 4.73 5.47
N ASN A 89 -6.51 5.25 4.75
CA ASN A 89 -6.73 6.09 3.59
C ASN A 89 -5.95 5.49 2.42
N ARG A 90 -6.64 5.23 1.31
CA ARG A 90 -6.03 4.75 0.08
C ARG A 90 -5.18 5.85 -0.55
N VAL A 91 -3.88 5.64 -0.58
CA VAL A 91 -2.92 6.54 -1.23
C VAL A 91 -2.60 6.04 -2.63
N VAL A 92 -2.43 4.73 -2.83
CA VAL A 92 -2.10 4.15 -4.13
C VAL A 92 -3.09 3.04 -4.47
N ASP A 93 -3.52 3.01 -5.72
CA ASP A 93 -4.16 1.86 -6.35
C ASP A 93 -3.84 1.88 -7.85
N THR A 94 -2.91 1.02 -8.26
CA THR A 94 -2.38 1.03 -9.63
C THR A 94 -3.38 0.54 -10.68
N ASN A 95 -4.57 0.09 -10.29
CA ASN A 95 -5.66 -0.25 -11.20
C ASN A 95 -6.48 0.98 -11.63
N LEU A 96 -6.37 2.10 -10.91
CA LEU A 96 -7.10 3.31 -11.25
C LEU A 96 -6.37 4.11 -12.33
N GLU A 97 -7.11 4.89 -13.10
CA GLU A 97 -6.50 5.79 -14.07
C GLU A 97 -5.89 7.02 -13.38
N SER A 98 -4.77 7.51 -13.91
CA SER A 98 -4.19 8.79 -13.50
C SER A 98 -5.23 9.91 -13.60
N PRO A 99 -5.38 10.77 -12.58
CA PRO A 99 -4.48 10.94 -11.42
C PRO A 99 -4.88 10.14 -10.16
N ASN A 100 -5.86 9.25 -10.24
CA ASN A 100 -6.43 8.55 -9.08
C ASN A 100 -5.62 7.33 -8.61
N ASP A 101 -4.72 6.84 -9.46
CA ASP A 101 -3.70 5.83 -9.16
C ASP A 101 -2.79 6.18 -7.98
N ILE A 102 -2.56 7.48 -7.74
CA ILE A 102 -1.93 7.98 -6.52
C ILE A 102 -2.54 9.30 -6.05
N VAL A 103 -3.07 9.29 -4.83
CA VAL A 103 -3.62 10.45 -4.11
C VAL A 103 -2.80 10.64 -2.83
N PRO A 104 -1.78 11.52 -2.80
CA PRO A 104 -0.90 11.68 -1.65
C PRO A 104 -1.63 12.01 -0.34
N GLU A 105 -2.73 12.75 -0.43
CA GLU A 105 -3.58 13.06 0.72
C GLU A 105 -4.43 11.87 1.19
N GLY A 106 -4.55 10.84 0.37
CA GLY A 106 -5.33 9.66 0.65
C GLY A 106 -6.83 9.88 0.45
N VAL A 107 -7.52 8.80 0.11
CA VAL A 107 -8.98 8.73 0.06
C VAL A 107 -9.46 7.84 1.20
N PRO A 108 -10.36 8.30 2.09
CA PRO A 108 -10.83 7.50 3.23
C PRO A 108 -11.36 6.12 2.81
N PHE A 109 -10.97 5.10 3.56
CA PHE A 109 -11.38 3.72 3.34
C PHE A 109 -11.79 3.07 4.67
N THR A 110 -12.99 2.47 4.70
CA THR A 110 -13.59 1.90 5.92
C THR A 110 -14.00 0.43 5.76
N GLY A 111 -13.46 -0.28 4.75
CA GLY A 111 -13.81 -1.67 4.47
C GLY A 111 -12.92 -2.67 5.23
N PRO A 112 -13.45 -3.87 5.56
CA PRO A 112 -12.62 -4.97 6.10
C PRO A 112 -11.83 -5.69 5.01
N LYS A 113 -12.14 -5.44 3.73
CA LYS A 113 -11.50 -6.04 2.56
C LYS A 113 -11.29 -5.03 1.46
N TYR A 114 -10.23 -5.21 0.69
CA TYR A 114 -9.95 -4.45 -0.54
C TYR A 114 -9.82 -5.42 -1.72
N ARG A 115 -10.61 -5.20 -2.76
CA ARG A 115 -10.56 -6.02 -3.98
C ARG A 115 -9.48 -5.51 -4.91
N ILE A 116 -8.36 -6.22 -4.99
CA ILE A 116 -7.17 -5.83 -5.74
C ILE A 116 -7.23 -6.47 -7.12
N ALA A 117 -7.08 -5.67 -8.17
CA ALA A 117 -7.12 -6.14 -9.55
C ALA A 117 -5.92 -7.03 -9.92
N PRO A 118 -6.03 -7.81 -11.02
CA PRO A 118 -4.87 -8.50 -11.60
C PRO A 118 -3.68 -7.56 -11.81
N TYR A 119 -2.46 -8.05 -11.57
CA TYR A 119 -1.21 -7.31 -11.82
C TYR A 119 -1.19 -5.88 -11.26
N SER A 120 -1.71 -5.69 -10.05
CA SER A 120 -1.85 -4.38 -9.42
C SER A 120 -1.36 -4.37 -7.97
N SER A 121 -1.21 -3.18 -7.42
CA SER A 121 -0.81 -2.98 -6.03
C SER A 121 -1.58 -1.83 -5.40
N ILE A 122 -1.74 -1.90 -4.09
CA ILE A 122 -2.38 -0.85 -3.29
C ILE A 122 -1.47 -0.43 -2.13
N LEU A 123 -1.64 0.82 -1.71
CA LEU A 123 -1.04 1.35 -0.49
C LEU A 123 -2.10 2.11 0.30
N LEU A 124 -2.32 1.70 1.54
CA LEU A 124 -3.14 2.42 2.51
C LEU A 124 -2.22 3.05 3.56
N LYS A 125 -2.51 4.28 3.96
CA LYS A 125 -1.83 4.96 5.06
C LYS A 125 -2.83 5.26 6.17
N ALA A 126 -2.44 4.97 7.41
CA ALA A 126 -3.19 5.36 8.58
C ALA A 126 -3.08 6.88 8.78
N LYS A 127 -4.22 7.56 8.91
CA LYS A 127 -4.32 8.99 9.22
C LYS A 127 -5.34 9.20 10.35
N PRO A 128 -5.24 10.31 11.10
CA PRO A 128 -6.31 10.74 12.00
C PRO A 128 -7.68 10.76 11.31
#